data_AF-A0A2A5G2U2-F1
#
_entry.id   AF-A0A2A5G2U2-F1
#
_cell.length_a   1.000
_cell.length_b   1.000
_cell.length_c   1.000
_cell.angle_alpha   90.00
_cell.angle_beta   90.00
_cell.angle_gamma   90.00
#
_symmetry.space_group_name_H-M   'P 1'
#
loop_
_entity.id
_entity.type
_entity.pdbx_description
1 polymer ?
#
loop_
_entity_poly.entity_id
_entity_poly.type
_entity_poly.pdbx_seq_one_letter_code
_entity_poly.pdbx_strand_id
1 'polypeptide(L)'
;MKIDEAEALSTAMQFARDEHKESNLFIDEEKYTIIFEEDGFGRTVLELDENYWVITFTLNTTGESMFDSGSEYFVVLVGAESGEPHWLPMM
;
A
#
# COMPACT_ATOMS: atom_id res chain seq x y z
N MET A 1 -6.25 16.53 8.48
CA MET A 1 -5.06 15.94 7.83
C MET A 1 -3.82 16.29 8.62
N LYS A 2 -3.24 15.29 9.29
CA LYS A 2 -2.02 15.42 10.09
C LYS A 2 -0.78 14.85 9.39
N ILE A 3 -0.99 13.95 8.42
CA ILE A 3 0.07 13.23 7.72
C ILE A 3 0.09 13.67 6.26
N ASP A 4 1.27 14.08 5.79
CA ASP A 4 1.49 14.44 4.39
C ASP A 4 1.81 13.22 3.50
N GLU A 5 1.83 13.43 2.18
CA GLU A 5 2.04 12.38 1.19
C GLU A 5 3.35 11.60 1.42
N ALA A 6 4.43 12.29 1.80
CA ALA A 6 5.73 11.66 2.01
C ALA A 6 5.76 10.81 3.29
N GLU A 7 5.12 11.28 4.36
CA GLU A 7 4.96 10.50 5.60
C GLU A 7 4.08 9.27 5.37
N ALA A 8 2.99 9.41 4.60
CA ALA A 8 2.10 8.31 4.25
C ALA A 8 2.83 7.24 3.42
N LEU A 9 3.59 7.65 2.41
CA LEU A 9 4.41 6.75 1.60
C LEU A 9 5.45 6.02 2.46
N SER A 10 6.18 6.74 3.32
CA SER A 10 7.19 6.14 4.19
C SER A 10 6.58 5.10 5.13
N THR A 11 5.41 5.40 5.70
CA THR A 11 4.68 4.48 6.58
C THR A 11 4.23 3.24 5.83
N ALA A 12 3.60 3.44 4.66
CA ALA A 12 3.12 2.35 3.82
C ALA A 12 4.26 1.42 3.35
N MET A 13 5.40 2.01 3.01
CA MET A 13 6.57 1.27 2.54
C MET A 13 7.25 0.46 3.65
N GLN A 14 7.35 1.02 4.86
CA GLN A 14 7.84 0.27 6.01
C GLN A 14 6.91 -0.89 6.35
N PHE A 15 5.60 -0.63 6.42
CA PHE A 15 4.59 -1.64 6.69
C PHE A 15 4.68 -2.80 5.69
N ALA A 16 4.75 -2.48 4.39
CA ALA A 16 4.84 -3.49 3.36
C ALA A 16 6.15 -4.30 3.40
N ARG A 17 7.28 -3.66 3.71
CA ARG A 17 8.56 -4.35 3.90
C ARG A 17 8.51 -5.31 5.09
N ASP A 18 7.84 -4.93 6.17
CA ASP A 18 7.71 -5.78 7.36
C ASP A 18 6.81 -7.00 7.08
N GLU A 19 5.68 -6.80 6.39
CA GLU A 19 4.76 -7.88 6.00
C GLU A 19 5.40 -8.86 4.99
N HIS A 20 6.18 -8.35 4.03
CA HIS A 20 6.80 -9.17 2.99
C HIS A 20 8.24 -9.62 3.31
N LYS A 21 8.73 -9.36 4.54
CA LYS A 21 10.10 -9.69 4.94
C LYS A 21 10.48 -11.16 4.77
N GLU A 22 9.49 -12.05 4.90
CA GLU A 22 9.66 -13.50 4.74
C GLU A 22 9.28 -14.02 3.34
N SER A 23 8.81 -13.15 2.45
CA SER A 23 8.41 -13.52 1.09
C SER A 23 9.52 -13.22 0.08
N ASN A 24 9.57 -13.97 -1.03
CA ASN A 24 10.49 -13.71 -2.15
C ASN A 24 10.02 -12.54 -3.04
N LEU A 25 9.10 -11.72 -2.55
CA LEU A 25 8.50 -10.59 -3.25
C LEU A 25 9.27 -9.32 -2.92
N PHE A 26 9.66 -8.59 -3.95
CA PHE A 26 10.37 -7.32 -3.81
C PHE A 26 9.47 -6.18 -4.26
N ILE A 27 9.34 -5.17 -3.41
CA ILE A 27 8.59 -3.94 -3.68
C ILE A 27 9.45 -3.08 -4.62
N ASP A 28 8.90 -2.73 -5.79
CA ASP A 28 9.55 -1.80 -6.71
C ASP A 28 9.36 -0.36 -6.21
N GLU A 29 10.40 0.17 -5.56
CA GLU A 29 10.40 1.50 -4.92
C GLU A 29 10.23 2.65 -5.91
N GLU A 30 10.47 2.40 -7.20
CA GLU A 30 10.32 3.37 -8.27
C GLU A 30 8.94 3.29 -8.95
N LYS A 31 8.13 2.27 -8.60
CA LYS A 31 6.80 2.04 -9.18
C LYS A 31 5.71 1.93 -8.12
N TYR A 32 5.33 3.09 -7.60
CA TYR A 32 4.16 3.26 -6.77
C TYR A 32 3.21 4.31 -7.34
N THR A 33 1.96 4.23 -6.94
CA THR A 33 0.94 5.26 -7.16
C THR A 33 0.35 5.61 -5.81
N ILE A 34 0.26 6.91 -5.51
CA ILE A 34 -0.34 7.44 -4.30
C ILE A 34 -1.55 8.30 -4.68
N ILE A 35 -2.68 8.06 -4.00
CA ILE A 35 -3.93 8.79 -4.20
C ILE A 35 -4.46 9.16 -2.83
N PHE A 36 -5.03 10.35 -2.71
CA PHE A 36 -5.75 10.78 -1.52
C PHE A 36 -7.25 10.54 -1.71
N GLU A 37 -7.87 9.82 -0.78
CA GLU A 37 -9.30 9.56 -0.78
C GLU A 37 -9.96 10.30 0.38
N GLU A 38 -10.96 11.13 0.05
CA GLU A 38 -11.79 11.88 0.99
C GLU A 38 -13.16 11.21 1.12
N ASP A 39 -13.62 10.94 2.34
CA ASP A 39 -14.91 10.29 2.63
C ASP A 39 -15.09 8.96 1.84
N GLY A 40 -13.98 8.23 1.70
CA GLY A 40 -13.90 7.02 0.88
C GLY A 40 -14.56 5.79 1.50
N PHE A 41 -14.88 4.79 0.67
CA PHE A 41 -15.56 3.55 1.06
C PHE A 41 -14.83 2.77 2.18
N GLY A 42 -13.51 3.00 2.34
CA GLY A 42 -12.66 2.37 3.36
C GLY A 42 -13.09 2.63 4.80
N ARG A 43 -13.72 3.77 5.10
CA ARG A 43 -14.20 4.10 6.46
C ARG A 43 -15.21 3.09 6.98
N THR A 44 -16.12 2.63 6.12
CA THR A 44 -17.24 1.76 6.53
C THR A 44 -16.85 0.29 6.61
N VAL A 45 -15.87 -0.15 5.79
CA VAL A 45 -15.50 -1.56 5.64
C VAL A 45 -14.21 -1.92 6.40
N LEU A 46 -13.30 -0.96 6.54
CA LEU A 46 -11.94 -1.19 7.07
C LEU A 46 -11.65 -0.38 8.34
N GLU A 47 -12.66 0.26 8.94
CA GLU A 47 -12.54 1.11 10.14
C GLU A 47 -11.48 2.22 10.01
N LEU A 48 -11.24 2.67 8.77
CA LEU A 48 -10.28 3.73 8.48
C LEU A 48 -10.79 5.10 8.89
N ASP A 49 -9.85 6.03 9.02
CA ASP A 49 -10.16 7.46 9.08
C ASP A 49 -11.06 7.91 7.93
N GLU A 50 -11.80 9.01 8.16
CA GLU A 50 -12.65 9.63 7.13
C GLU A 50 -11.86 10.02 5.87
N ASN A 51 -10.57 10.33 6.03
CA ASN A 51 -9.65 10.62 4.95
C ASN A 51 -8.42 9.72 5.07
N TYR A 52 -7.97 9.14 3.96
CA TYR A 52 -6.82 8.25 3.94
C TYR A 52 -6.04 8.32 2.63
N TRP A 53 -4.78 7.96 2.70
CA TRP A 53 -3.91 7.79 1.56
C TRP A 53 -3.99 6.35 1.07
N VAL A 54 -4.17 6.17 -0.24
CA VAL A 54 -4.12 4.88 -0.94
C VAL A 54 -2.78 4.78 -1.63
N ILE A 55 -1.93 3.87 -1.18
CA ILE A 55 -0.62 3.64 -1.80
C ILE A 55 -0.64 2.26 -2.45
N THR A 56 -0.56 2.26 -3.77
CA THR A 56 -0.46 1.04 -4.58
C THR A 56 0.97 0.86 -5.03
N PHE A 57 1.52 -0.31 -4.80
CA PHE A 57 2.89 -0.64 -5.15
C PHE A 57 2.91 -1.84 -6.08
N THR A 58 3.89 -1.86 -6.98
CA THR A 58 4.11 -3.01 -7.88
C THR A 58 5.09 -3.98 -7.24
N LEU A 59 4.73 -5.26 -7.20
CA LEU A 59 5.63 -6.34 -6.74
C LEU A 59 6.32 -6.95 -7.94
N ASN A 60 7.62 -7.18 -7.80
CA ASN A 60 8.39 -7.99 -8.72
C ASN A 60 8.85 -9.27 -8.00
N THR A 61 8.70 -10.42 -8.65
CA THR A 61 9.27 -11.69 -8.23
C THR A 61 10.71 -11.79 -8.75
N THR A 62 11.68 -12.05 -7.88
CA THR A 62 13.11 -12.22 -8.24
C THR A 62 13.45 -13.66 -8.66
N GLY A 63 12.53 -14.34 -9.34
CA GLY A 63 12.73 -15.70 -9.81
C GLY A 63 11.87 -15.99 -11.02
N GLU A 64 12.52 -16.14 -12.17
CA GLU A 64 12.08 -16.88 -13.36
C GLU A 64 10.57 -16.91 -13.64
N SER A 65 10.10 -16.05 -14.56
CA SER A 65 9.31 -16.47 -15.71
C SER A 65 8.95 -15.25 -16.58
N MET A 66 9.45 -15.22 -17.82
CA MET A 66 8.95 -14.32 -18.86
C MET A 66 7.50 -14.65 -19.31
N PHE A 67 6.76 -15.48 -18.56
CA PHE A 67 5.48 -16.05 -18.97
C PHE A 67 4.34 -15.96 -17.97
N ASP A 68 4.50 -15.31 -16.81
CA ASP A 68 3.38 -15.00 -15.92
C ASP A 68 3.20 -13.48 -15.81
N SER A 69 2.38 -12.94 -16.72
CA SER A 69 2.00 -11.52 -16.74
C SER A 69 0.89 -11.22 -15.73
N GLY A 70 1.06 -11.65 -14.49
CA GLY A 70 0.33 -11.12 -13.35
C GLY A 70 1.23 -10.10 -12.69
N SER A 71 1.11 -8.82 -13.05
CA SER A 71 1.69 -7.77 -12.21
C SER A 71 0.95 -7.83 -10.88
N GLU A 72 1.57 -8.41 -9.86
CA GLU A 72 1.03 -8.41 -8.51
C GLU A 72 1.16 -6.98 -7.98
N TYR A 73 0.05 -6.42 -7.56
CA TYR A 73 0.00 -5.12 -6.91
C TYR A 73 -0.44 -5.32 -5.48
N PHE A 74 0.15 -4.58 -4.55
CA PHE A 74 -0.35 -4.51 -3.19
C PHE A 74 -0.76 -3.08 -2.87
N VAL A 75 -1.80 -2.96 -2.05
CA VAL A 75 -2.36 -1.68 -1.64
C VAL A 75 -2.27 -1.57 -0.14
N VAL A 76 -1.69 -0.47 0.31
CA VAL A 76 -1.65 -0.06 1.71
C VAL A 76 -2.48 1.21 1.85
N LEU A 77 -3.37 1.22 2.83
CA LEU A 77 -4.16 2.38 3.19
C LEU A 77 -3.57 3.01 4.43
N VAL A 78 -3.33 4.31 4.43
CA VAL A 78 -2.79 5.02 5.61
C VAL A 78 -3.76 6.10 6.02
N GLY A 79 -4.26 6.03 7.26
CA GLY A 79 -5.17 7.04 7.80
C GLY A 79 -4.54 8.43 7.80
N ALA A 80 -5.20 9.43 7.21
CA ALA A 80 -4.63 10.77 7.09
C ALA A 80 -4.67 11.57 8.41
N GLU A 81 -5.34 11.04 9.44
CA GLU A 81 -5.46 11.63 10.78
C GLU A 81 -4.71 10.82 11.83
N SER A 82 -4.81 9.49 11.79
CA SER A 82 -4.18 8.54 12.71
C SER A 82 -2.77 8.15 12.30
N GLY A 83 -2.51 8.03 10.99
CA GLY A 83 -1.31 7.42 10.44
C GLY A 83 -1.25 5.92 10.53
N GLU A 84 -2.36 5.27 10.91
CA GLU A 84 -2.39 3.83 11.01
C GLU A 84 -2.41 3.21 9.60
N PRO A 85 -1.45 2.31 9.27
CA PRO A 85 -1.46 1.57 8.02
C PRO A 85 -2.38 0.36 8.12
N HIS A 86 -3.18 0.14 7.08
CA HIS A 86 -4.06 -1.00 6.93
C HIS A 86 -3.76 -1.71 5.61
N TRP A 87 -3.70 -3.04 5.70
CA TRP A 87 -3.57 -3.89 4.53
C TRP A 87 -4.92 -4.06 3.82
N LEU A 88 -4.92 -3.88 2.51
CA LEU A 88 -6.02 -4.28 1.64
C LEU A 88 -5.65 -5.58 0.93
N PRO A 89 -6.07 -6.76 1.44
CA PRO A 89 -5.93 -8.00 0.70
C PRO A 89 -6.80 -7.92 -0.57
N MET A 90 -6.17 -7.86 -1.74
CA MET A 90 -6.87 -8.10 -3.00
C MET A 90 -6.93 -9.62 -3.23
N MET A 91 -8.16 -10.15 -3.38
CA MET A 91 -8.42 -11.55 -3.74
C MET A 91 -8.16 -11.82 -5.21
#